data_AF-A0A4U9I8L0-F1
#
_entry.id   AF-A0A4U9I8L0-F1
#
_cell.length_a   1.000
_cell.length_b   1.000
_cell.length_c   1.000
_cell.angle_alpha   90.00
_cell.angle_beta   90.00
_cell.angle_gamma   90.00
#
_symmetry.space_group_name_H-M   'P 1'
#
loop_
_entity.id
_entity.type
_entity.pdbx_description
1 polymer ?
#
loop_
_entity_poly.entity_id
_entity_poly.type
_entity_poly.pdbx_seq_one_letter_code
_entity_poly.pdbx_strand_id
1 'polypeptide(L)'
;MLTTLQQKKAITLANGKQVISLDGLKEALQFIDAQQKRGGSETAWINKGAQPPLSVPPAPALKEVAVVNPTPTPLTREERSDLTDYGSWRINSSQCSLDPARREVRVTALTDDKALLMISCEAGAYNTVDLAWLVSRKKPFASHLVRLRLPFMPSSDSSEMELMNASFDEKNRELTTLALGRGIGDCGIQTRWRFTGQRFRLVRYAEEPTCDNWHGPDAWPTLWITR
;
A
#
# COMPACT_ATOMS: atom_id res chain seq x y z
N MET A 1 -7.12 19.73 -28.57
CA MET A 1 -5.82 19.26 -28.06
C MET A 1 -5.63 17.76 -28.28
N LEU A 2 -6.43 16.87 -27.67
CA LEU A 2 -6.25 15.42 -27.81
C LEU A 2 -6.27 14.92 -29.27
N THR A 3 -7.23 15.38 -30.08
CA THR A 3 -7.33 15.04 -31.52
C THR A 3 -6.07 15.44 -32.30
N THR A 4 -5.44 16.56 -31.92
CA THR A 4 -4.18 17.01 -32.51
C THR A 4 -3.04 16.10 -32.11
N LEU A 5 -2.96 15.69 -30.83
CA LEU A 5 -1.91 14.81 -30.32
C LEU A 5 -1.93 13.42 -30.96
N GLN A 6 -3.12 12.87 -31.23
CA GLN A 6 -3.30 11.55 -31.86
C GLN A 6 -2.68 11.42 -33.26
N GLN A 7 -2.41 12.54 -33.94
CA GLN A 7 -1.88 12.56 -35.31
C GLN A 7 -0.42 13.04 -35.37
N LYS A 8 0.16 13.44 -34.24
CA LYS A 8 1.52 13.96 -34.18
C LYS A 8 2.47 12.85 -33.75
N LYS A 9 3.74 12.96 -34.16
CA LYS A 9 4.81 12.02 -33.81
C LYS A 9 5.62 12.45 -32.59
N ALA A 10 5.53 13.72 -32.21
CA ALA A 10 6.27 14.25 -31.07
C ALA A 10 5.60 15.48 -30.45
N ILE A 11 5.88 15.72 -29.18
CA ILE A 11 5.65 16.99 -28.48
C ILE A 11 7.00 17.57 -28.08
N THR A 12 7.15 18.87 -28.21
CA THR A 12 8.33 19.62 -27.79
C THR A 12 7.93 20.72 -26.84
N LEU A 13 8.76 20.98 -25.82
CA LEU A 13 8.58 22.14 -24.96
C LEU A 13 8.91 23.42 -25.73
N ALA A 14 8.13 24.48 -25.49
CA ALA A 14 8.44 25.80 -26.03
C ALA A 14 9.84 26.23 -25.53
N ASN A 15 10.75 26.53 -26.45
CA ASN A 15 12.15 26.88 -26.18
C ASN A 15 13.01 25.77 -25.52
N GLY A 16 12.51 24.53 -25.46
CA GLY A 16 13.26 23.37 -24.95
C GLY A 16 13.91 22.55 -26.07
N LYS A 17 14.95 21.78 -25.73
CA LYS A 17 15.57 20.78 -26.64
C LYS A 17 14.95 19.40 -26.50
N GLN A 18 14.09 19.21 -25.49
CA GLN A 18 13.46 17.93 -25.18
C GLN A 18 12.37 17.62 -26.19
N VAL A 19 12.42 16.42 -26.75
CA VAL A 19 11.42 15.87 -27.69
C VAL A 19 10.85 14.61 -27.05
N ILE A 20 9.53 14.57 -26.86
CA ILE A 20 8.83 13.38 -26.39
C ILE A 20 8.19 12.73 -27.61
N SER A 21 8.55 11.47 -27.91
CA SER A 21 7.88 10.71 -28.97
C SER A 21 6.42 10.42 -28.59
N LEU A 22 5.54 10.48 -29.57
CA LEU A 22 4.14 10.07 -29.48
C LEU A 22 3.86 8.77 -30.24
N ASP A 23 4.90 8.08 -30.70
CA ASP A 23 4.74 6.77 -31.30
C ASP A 23 4.08 5.81 -30.30
N GLY A 24 3.02 5.13 -30.72
CA GLY A 24 2.24 4.25 -29.85
C GLY A 24 1.16 4.96 -29.00
N LEU A 25 1.11 6.30 -28.97
CA LEU A 25 0.11 7.02 -28.15
C LEU A 25 -1.32 6.69 -28.60
N LYS A 26 -1.57 6.65 -29.90
CA LYS A 26 -2.91 6.34 -30.43
C LYS A 26 -3.35 4.93 -30.03
N GLU A 27 -2.45 3.97 -30.16
CA GLU A 27 -2.67 2.57 -29.80
C GLU A 27 -2.90 2.41 -28.29
N ALA A 28 -2.13 3.12 -27.45
CA ALA A 28 -2.32 3.14 -26.01
C ALA A 28 -3.68 3.75 -25.61
N LEU A 29 -4.08 4.88 -26.23
CA LEU A 29 -5.39 5.49 -25.99
C LEU A 29 -6.53 4.56 -26.46
N GLN A 30 -6.35 3.87 -27.59
CA GLN A 30 -7.31 2.88 -28.07
C GLN A 30 -7.41 1.67 -27.12
N PHE A 31 -6.29 1.21 -26.56
CA PHE A 31 -6.28 0.16 -25.54
C PHE A 31 -7.06 0.59 -24.28
N ILE A 32 -6.87 1.83 -23.82
CA ILE A 32 -7.62 2.38 -22.68
C ILE A 32 -9.12 2.44 -23.00
N ASP A 33 -9.50 2.93 -24.19
CA ASP A 33 -10.89 2.94 -24.66
C ASP A 33 -11.49 1.53 -24.65
N ALA A 34 -10.75 0.52 -25.13
CA ALA A 34 -11.20 -0.87 -25.14
C ALA A 34 -11.39 -1.43 -23.73
N GLN A 35 -10.41 -1.19 -22.83
CA GLN A 35 -10.46 -1.66 -21.44
C GLN A 35 -11.63 -1.04 -20.66
N GLN A 36 -11.91 0.24 -20.92
CA GLN A 36 -13.04 0.97 -20.33
C GLN A 36 -14.35 0.77 -21.10
N LYS A 37 -14.34 -0.01 -22.19
CA LYS A 37 -15.48 -0.25 -23.09
C LYS A 37 -16.14 1.03 -23.61
N ARG A 38 -15.32 2.01 -23.98
CA ARG A 38 -15.74 3.29 -24.56
C ARG A 38 -15.88 3.26 -26.08
N GLY A 39 -15.31 2.27 -26.76
CA GLY A 39 -15.34 2.21 -28.23
C GLY A 39 -16.77 2.35 -28.79
N GLY A 40 -16.96 3.27 -29.73
CA GLY A 40 -18.27 3.55 -30.33
C GLY A 40 -19.18 4.49 -29.53
N SER A 41 -18.74 4.98 -28.36
CA SER A 41 -19.44 6.02 -27.60
C SER A 41 -18.91 7.42 -27.92
N GLU A 42 -19.68 8.44 -27.54
CA GLU A 42 -19.29 9.84 -27.67
C GLU A 42 -18.05 10.20 -26.81
N THR A 43 -17.80 9.42 -25.76
CA THR A 43 -16.70 9.64 -24.78
C THR A 43 -15.43 8.86 -25.09
N ALA A 44 -15.40 8.06 -26.16
CA ALA A 44 -14.18 7.43 -26.66
C ALA A 44 -13.15 8.49 -27.06
N TRP A 45 -11.87 8.19 -26.90
CA TRP A 45 -10.79 9.07 -27.36
C TRP A 45 -10.44 8.84 -28.83
N ILE A 46 -10.39 7.59 -29.28
CA ILE A 46 -10.00 7.23 -30.65
C ILE A 46 -11.22 6.93 -31.52
N ASN A 47 -11.97 5.87 -31.21
CA ASN A 47 -13.09 5.40 -32.03
C ASN A 47 -14.41 5.95 -31.49
N LYS A 48 -14.62 7.27 -31.66
CA LYS A 48 -15.87 7.93 -31.27
C LYS A 48 -17.05 7.40 -32.09
N GLY A 49 -18.20 7.27 -31.43
CA GLY A 49 -19.46 6.95 -32.09
C GLY A 49 -20.64 7.66 -31.43
N ALA A 50 -21.85 7.25 -31.83
CA ALA A 50 -23.10 7.90 -31.40
C ALA A 50 -23.71 7.29 -30.13
N GLN A 51 -23.08 6.28 -29.53
CA GLN A 51 -23.62 5.72 -28.29
C GLN A 51 -23.48 6.74 -27.15
N PRO A 52 -24.54 6.97 -26.36
CA PRO A 52 -24.53 8.00 -25.33
C PRO A 52 -23.49 7.69 -24.26
N PRO A 53 -23.01 8.69 -23.49
CA PRO A 53 -22.00 8.48 -22.43
C PRO A 53 -22.35 7.39 -21.42
N LEU A 54 -23.65 7.21 -21.13
CA LEU A 54 -24.16 6.18 -20.21
C LEU A 54 -24.04 4.74 -20.74
N SER A 55 -23.71 4.55 -22.02
CA SER A 55 -23.39 3.22 -22.58
C SER A 55 -22.05 2.66 -22.06
N VAL A 56 -21.18 3.52 -21.55
CA VAL A 56 -19.92 3.13 -20.90
C VAL A 56 -20.26 2.54 -19.52
N PRO A 57 -19.87 1.30 -19.23
CA PRO A 57 -20.16 0.70 -17.93
C PRO A 57 -19.53 1.52 -16.79
N PRO A 58 -20.22 1.63 -15.64
CA PRO A 58 -19.61 2.24 -14.47
C PRO A 58 -18.38 1.44 -14.03
N ALA A 59 -17.47 2.12 -13.31
CA ALA A 59 -16.33 1.44 -12.70
C ALA A 59 -16.82 0.28 -11.80
N PRO A 60 -16.18 -0.90 -11.86
CA PRO A 60 -16.55 -2.01 -11.00
C PRO A 60 -16.51 -1.61 -9.52
N ALA A 61 -17.48 -2.11 -8.76
CA ALA A 61 -17.49 -1.90 -7.31
C ALA A 61 -16.22 -2.49 -6.68
N LEU A 62 -15.64 -1.76 -5.73
CA LEU A 62 -14.49 -2.25 -4.97
C LEU A 62 -14.90 -3.43 -4.10
N LYS A 63 -14.04 -4.44 -4.02
CA LYS A 63 -14.24 -5.55 -3.09
C LYS A 63 -14.13 -5.02 -1.65
N GLU A 64 -14.98 -5.53 -0.77
CA GLU A 64 -14.97 -5.14 0.63
C GLU A 64 -13.94 -5.93 1.45
N VAL A 65 -13.28 -5.23 2.36
CA VAL A 65 -12.43 -5.80 3.40
C VAL A 65 -13.14 -5.63 4.74
N ALA A 66 -13.49 -6.76 5.34
CA ALA A 66 -14.19 -6.80 6.62
C ALA A 66 -13.49 -5.94 7.67
N VAL A 67 -14.29 -5.15 8.37
CA VAL A 67 -13.84 -4.30 9.47
C VAL A 67 -14.26 -4.98 10.76
N VAL A 68 -13.32 -5.16 11.70
CA VAL A 68 -13.69 -5.69 13.02
C VAL A 68 -14.57 -4.67 13.74
N ASN A 69 -15.76 -5.09 14.15
CA ASN A 69 -16.65 -4.32 14.99
C ASN A 69 -17.04 -5.16 16.23
N PRO A 70 -17.16 -4.54 17.42
CA PRO A 70 -16.99 -3.11 17.68
C PRO A 70 -15.53 -2.64 17.59
N THR A 71 -15.32 -1.32 17.61
CA THR A 71 -13.98 -0.75 17.81
C THR A 71 -13.38 -1.29 19.09
N PRO A 72 -12.12 -1.77 19.08
CA PRO A 72 -11.50 -2.33 20.27
C PRO A 72 -11.41 -1.29 21.39
N THR A 73 -11.58 -1.77 22.61
CA THR A 73 -11.27 -0.98 23.80
C THR A 73 -9.77 -0.68 23.82
N PRO A 74 -9.35 0.58 24.05
CA PRO A 74 -7.94 0.93 24.18
C PRO A 74 -7.22 0.05 25.20
N LEU A 75 -5.93 -0.22 24.97
CA LEU A 75 -5.11 -0.94 25.95
C LEU A 75 -5.03 -0.13 27.24
N THR A 76 -5.29 -0.80 28.36
CA THR A 76 -5.01 -0.24 29.69
C THR A 76 -3.50 -0.06 29.89
N ARG A 77 -3.10 0.73 30.90
CA ARG A 77 -1.67 0.91 31.23
C ARG A 77 -0.99 -0.42 31.57
N GLU A 78 -1.68 -1.28 32.30
CA GLU A 78 -1.18 -2.60 32.70
C GLU A 78 -1.01 -3.51 31.49
N GLU A 79 -2.04 -3.64 30.63
CA GLU A 79 -1.94 -4.44 29.40
C GLU A 79 -0.80 -3.94 28.50
N ARG A 80 -0.67 -2.62 28.35
CA ARG A 80 0.41 -2.03 27.54
C ARG A 80 1.79 -2.36 28.11
N SER A 81 1.97 -2.24 29.44
CA SER A 81 3.23 -2.58 30.09
C SER A 81 3.56 -4.06 29.89
N ASP A 82 2.60 -4.95 30.18
CA ASP A 82 2.78 -6.39 30.09
C ASP A 82 3.11 -6.86 28.66
N LEU A 83 2.43 -6.30 27.65
CA LEU A 83 2.66 -6.63 26.25
C LEU A 83 4.03 -6.11 25.76
N THR A 84 4.43 -4.91 26.19
CA THR A 84 5.76 -4.36 25.87
C THR A 84 6.87 -5.20 26.51
N ASP A 85 6.71 -5.61 27.77
CA ASP A 85 7.66 -6.50 28.45
C ASP A 85 7.74 -7.87 27.77
N TYR A 86 6.59 -8.42 27.36
CA TYR A 86 6.53 -9.65 26.57
C TYR A 86 7.29 -9.52 25.25
N GLY A 87 7.09 -8.41 24.52
CA GLY A 87 7.82 -8.12 23.28
C GLY A 87 9.33 -8.01 23.49
N SER A 88 9.73 -7.34 24.57
CA SER A 88 11.14 -7.07 24.87
C SER A 88 11.91 -8.31 25.29
N TRP A 89 11.29 -9.20 26.08
CA TRP A 89 12.00 -10.27 26.78
C TRP A 89 11.61 -11.69 26.40
N ARG A 90 10.44 -11.91 25.78
CA ARG A 90 9.86 -13.25 25.58
C ARG A 90 9.59 -13.59 24.13
N ILE A 91 9.41 -12.60 23.26
CA ILE A 91 9.31 -12.85 21.83
C ILE A 91 10.67 -13.22 21.26
N ASN A 92 10.70 -14.32 20.50
CA ASN A 92 11.88 -14.70 19.75
C ASN A 92 12.07 -13.75 18.56
N SER A 93 12.99 -12.80 18.73
CA SER A 93 13.46 -11.84 17.72
C SER A 93 14.94 -12.05 17.39
N SER A 94 15.43 -13.29 17.50
CA SER A 94 16.84 -13.65 17.28
C SER A 94 17.35 -13.36 15.87
N GLN A 95 16.45 -13.27 14.88
CA GLN A 95 16.80 -12.91 13.50
C GLN A 95 17.01 -11.40 13.31
N CYS A 96 16.74 -10.57 14.33
CA CYS A 96 16.90 -9.13 14.21
C CYS A 96 18.36 -8.70 14.36
N SER A 97 18.83 -7.91 13.39
CA SER A 97 20.19 -7.38 13.34
C SER A 97 20.38 -6.11 14.18
N LEU A 98 19.29 -5.41 14.51
CA LEU A 98 19.35 -4.27 15.43
C LEU A 98 19.76 -4.69 16.84
N ASP A 99 20.65 -3.91 17.45
CA ASP A 99 20.99 -4.02 18.87
C ASP A 99 19.71 -3.97 19.72
N PRO A 100 19.50 -4.92 20.67
CA PRO A 100 18.35 -4.91 21.57
C PRO A 100 18.05 -3.57 22.23
N ALA A 101 19.07 -2.80 22.62
CA ALA A 101 18.89 -1.48 23.26
C ALA A 101 18.35 -0.40 22.31
N ARG A 102 18.43 -0.64 21.00
CA ARG A 102 17.94 0.27 19.94
C ARG A 102 16.60 -0.18 19.36
N ARG A 103 16.07 -1.33 19.78
CA ARG A 103 14.79 -1.84 19.29
C ARG A 103 13.66 -1.05 19.94
N GLU A 104 12.69 -0.70 19.13
CA GLU A 104 11.44 -0.10 19.58
C GLU A 104 10.37 -1.18 19.61
N VAL A 105 9.70 -1.34 20.75
CA VAL A 105 8.56 -2.23 20.90
C VAL A 105 7.30 -1.39 20.94
N ARG A 106 6.40 -1.61 19.97
CA ARG A 106 5.14 -0.88 19.83
C ARG A 106 3.98 -1.84 19.95
N VAL A 107 2.96 -1.47 20.71
CA VAL A 107 1.76 -2.28 20.94
C VAL A 107 0.48 -1.48 20.76
N THR A 108 -0.48 -2.06 20.02
CA THR A 108 -1.77 -1.45 19.72
C THR A 108 -2.88 -2.49 19.79
N ALA A 109 -4.07 -2.11 20.26
CA ALA A 109 -5.23 -2.99 20.26
C ALA A 109 -5.76 -3.22 18.84
N LEU A 110 -5.97 -4.47 18.45
CA LEU A 110 -6.66 -4.83 17.20
C LEU A 110 -8.12 -5.22 17.47
N THR A 111 -8.34 -5.92 18.58
CA THR A 111 -9.64 -6.39 19.07
C THR A 111 -9.63 -6.37 20.61
N ASP A 112 -10.74 -6.71 21.25
CA ASP A 112 -10.77 -6.85 22.72
C ASP A 112 -10.00 -8.07 23.23
N ASP A 113 -9.58 -8.98 22.34
CA ASP A 113 -8.81 -10.18 22.67
C ASP A 113 -7.40 -10.20 22.06
N LYS A 114 -7.09 -9.34 21.08
CA LYS A 114 -5.80 -9.32 20.36
C LYS A 114 -5.17 -7.93 20.29
N ALA A 115 -3.86 -7.90 20.41
CA ALA A 115 -3.01 -6.75 20.15
C ALA A 115 -2.08 -7.03 18.97
N LEU A 116 -1.73 -5.97 18.23
CA LEU A 116 -0.60 -5.94 17.32
C LEU A 116 0.62 -5.55 18.14
N LEU A 117 1.65 -6.39 18.12
CA LEU A 117 2.96 -6.11 18.70
C LEU A 117 3.96 -6.01 17.55
N MET A 118 4.68 -4.89 17.46
CA MET A 118 5.73 -4.65 16.46
C MET A 118 7.06 -4.39 17.15
N ILE A 119 8.14 -4.92 16.57
CA ILE A 119 9.51 -4.71 17.04
C ILE A 119 10.35 -4.28 15.85
N SER A 120 11.04 -3.15 15.96
CA SER A 120 12.02 -2.76 14.95
C SER A 120 13.17 -3.78 14.93
N CYS A 121 13.46 -4.33 13.75
CA CYS A 121 14.28 -5.52 13.60
C CYS A 121 15.56 -5.26 12.82
N GLU A 122 15.46 -4.49 11.74
CA GLU A 122 16.60 -4.06 10.92
C GLU A 122 16.46 -2.57 10.60
N ALA A 123 17.58 -1.87 10.41
CA ALA A 123 17.57 -0.47 9.97
C ALA A 123 18.60 -0.25 8.86
N GLY A 124 18.12 0.29 7.74
CA GLY A 124 18.91 0.82 6.64
C GLY A 124 18.97 2.35 6.66
N ALA A 125 19.48 2.94 5.58
CA ALA A 125 19.69 4.39 5.49
C ALA A 125 18.39 5.22 5.59
N TYR A 126 17.28 4.68 5.11
CA TYR A 126 15.98 5.37 5.06
C TYR A 126 14.78 4.45 5.36
N ASN A 127 15.01 3.16 5.61
CA ASN A 127 13.96 2.20 5.94
C ASN A 127 14.33 1.47 7.23
N THR A 128 13.36 1.33 8.13
CA THR A 128 13.40 0.39 9.25
C THR A 128 12.48 -0.78 8.93
N VAL A 129 12.97 -2.01 9.04
CA VAL A 129 12.15 -3.22 8.88
C VAL A 129 11.67 -3.67 10.25
N ASP A 130 10.35 -3.76 10.42
CA ASP A 130 9.73 -4.30 11.62
C ASP A 130 9.42 -5.80 11.47
N LEU A 131 9.42 -6.52 12.60
CA LEU A 131 8.66 -7.76 12.73
C LEU A 131 7.39 -7.49 13.53
N ALA A 132 6.31 -8.20 13.20
CA ALA A 132 5.03 -8.02 13.86
C ALA A 132 4.37 -9.35 14.27
N TRP A 133 3.63 -9.33 15.37
CA TRP A 133 2.90 -10.47 15.91
C TRP A 133 1.47 -10.07 16.29
N LEU A 134 0.54 -10.99 16.07
CA LEU A 134 -0.76 -10.99 16.75
C LEU A 134 -0.58 -11.64 18.10
N VAL A 135 -0.85 -10.89 19.18
CA VAL A 135 -0.67 -11.35 20.56
C VAL A 135 -2.00 -11.34 21.29
N SER A 136 -2.31 -12.36 22.10
CA SER A 136 -3.47 -12.31 23.00
C SER A 136 -3.32 -11.19 24.03
N ARG A 137 -4.41 -10.53 24.41
CA ARG A 137 -4.37 -9.45 25.42
C ARG A 137 -4.26 -9.93 26.86
N LYS A 138 -4.55 -11.22 27.12
CA LYS A 138 -4.49 -11.83 28.45
C LYS A 138 -3.34 -12.83 28.54
N LYS A 139 -2.76 -12.93 29.74
CA LYS A 139 -1.75 -13.93 30.12
C LYS A 139 -2.43 -15.32 30.30
N PRO A 140 -1.73 -16.43 29.98
CA PRO A 140 -0.44 -16.48 29.29
C PRO A 140 -0.58 -16.01 27.84
N PHE A 141 0.39 -15.22 27.38
CA PHE A 141 0.35 -14.64 26.05
C PHE A 141 0.59 -15.70 24.97
N ALA A 142 -0.31 -15.77 23.99
CA ALA A 142 -0.13 -16.50 22.75
C ALA A 142 0.20 -15.52 21.62
N SER A 143 1.25 -15.81 20.85
CA SER A 143 1.69 -14.94 19.75
C SER A 143 1.85 -15.69 18.43
N HIS A 144 1.49 -15.02 17.33
CA HIS A 144 1.63 -15.55 15.97
C HIS A 144 2.23 -14.48 15.07
N LEU A 145 3.27 -14.84 14.30
CA LEU A 145 3.93 -13.92 13.38
C LEU A 145 2.93 -13.43 12.31
N VAL A 146 2.90 -12.12 12.09
CA VAL A 146 2.15 -11.50 11.00
C VAL A 146 2.96 -11.62 9.72
N ARG A 147 2.33 -12.14 8.67
CA ARG A 147 2.86 -12.09 7.29
C ARG A 147 1.88 -11.35 6.41
N LEU A 148 2.39 -10.38 5.68
CA LEU A 148 1.61 -9.58 4.74
C LEU A 148 1.84 -10.15 3.34
N ARG A 149 0.76 -10.62 2.71
CA ARG A 149 0.82 -11.23 1.38
C ARG A 149 -0.11 -10.52 0.42
N LEU A 150 0.44 -10.06 -0.69
CA LEU A 150 -0.32 -9.45 -1.77
C LEU A 150 -1.24 -10.48 -2.43
N PRO A 151 -2.45 -10.09 -2.83
CA PRO A 151 -3.38 -10.95 -3.56
C PRO A 151 -3.06 -11.06 -5.05
N PHE A 152 -1.92 -10.53 -5.49
CA PHE A 152 -1.39 -10.55 -6.84
C PHE A 152 0.14 -10.68 -6.80
N MET A 153 0.76 -10.98 -7.93
CA MET A 153 2.22 -10.99 -8.08
C MET A 153 2.67 -9.62 -8.59
N PRO A 154 3.43 -8.83 -7.81
CA PRO A 154 4.00 -7.57 -8.30
C PRO A 154 5.17 -7.83 -9.26
N SER A 155 5.68 -6.76 -9.88
CA SER A 155 6.85 -6.76 -10.77
C SER A 155 8.14 -7.27 -10.09
N SER A 156 8.21 -7.22 -8.77
CA SER A 156 9.35 -7.69 -7.97
C SER A 156 9.40 -9.21 -7.76
N ASP A 157 8.47 -9.96 -8.36
CA ASP A 157 8.37 -11.42 -8.27
C ASP A 157 8.26 -11.99 -6.83
N SER A 158 7.86 -11.17 -5.85
CA SER A 158 7.52 -11.61 -4.51
C SER A 158 6.19 -11.02 -4.06
N SER A 159 5.23 -11.89 -3.72
CA SER A 159 3.97 -11.44 -3.11
C SER A 159 4.09 -11.20 -1.59
N GLU A 160 5.18 -11.61 -0.95
CA GLU A 160 5.39 -11.39 0.49
C GLU A 160 5.94 -9.97 0.69
N MET A 161 5.36 -9.26 1.65
CA MET A 161 5.69 -7.87 1.96
C MET A 161 6.40 -7.78 3.31
N GLU A 162 7.51 -7.05 3.31
CA GLU A 162 8.18 -6.63 4.54
C GLU A 162 7.45 -5.45 5.19
N LEU A 163 7.52 -5.37 6.52
CA LEU A 163 6.97 -4.27 7.29
C LEU A 163 7.96 -3.10 7.34
N MET A 164 8.28 -2.52 6.19
CA MET A 164 9.15 -1.34 6.10
C MET A 164 8.43 -0.09 6.61
N ASN A 165 9.08 0.65 7.50
CA ASN A 165 8.59 1.86 8.15
C ASN A 165 7.13 1.72 8.61
N ALA A 166 6.82 0.59 9.24
CA ALA A 166 5.44 0.23 9.48
C ALA A 166 4.85 1.08 10.60
N SER A 167 3.59 1.47 10.46
CA SER A 167 2.85 2.17 11.51
C SER A 167 1.38 1.72 11.51
N PHE A 168 0.76 1.73 12.68
CA PHE A 168 -0.66 1.41 12.79
C PHE A 168 -1.44 2.67 13.14
N ASP A 169 -2.41 3.01 12.29
CA ASP A 169 -3.35 4.10 12.51
C ASP A 169 -4.57 3.56 13.26
N GLU A 170 -4.68 3.88 14.55
CA GLU A 170 -5.80 3.46 15.40
C GLU A 170 -7.14 4.06 14.97
N LYS A 171 -7.13 5.26 14.34
CA LYS A 171 -8.35 5.93 13.87
C LYS A 171 -8.93 5.22 12.66
N ASN A 172 -8.08 4.91 11.68
CA ASN A 172 -8.49 4.22 10.45
C ASN A 172 -8.49 2.69 10.60
N ARG A 173 -7.89 2.15 11.67
CA ARG A 173 -7.67 0.72 11.94
C ARG A 173 -6.87 0.05 10.82
N GLU A 174 -5.83 0.74 10.36
CA GLU A 174 -5.00 0.30 9.24
C GLU A 174 -3.53 0.26 9.60
N LEU A 175 -2.88 -0.86 9.26
CA LEU A 175 -1.44 -1.00 9.24
C LEU A 175 -0.93 -0.45 7.91
N THR A 176 -0.07 0.56 7.97
CA THR A 176 0.62 1.12 6.81
C THR A 176 2.05 0.61 6.78
N THR A 177 2.55 0.27 5.59
CA THR A 177 3.99 0.10 5.34
C THR A 177 4.43 1.07 4.26
N LEU A 178 5.65 1.57 4.37
CA LEU A 178 6.25 2.52 3.45
C LEU A 178 7.71 2.13 3.18
N ALA A 179 7.93 1.44 2.06
CA ALA A 179 9.25 1.15 1.56
C ALA A 179 9.72 2.30 0.67
N LEU A 180 10.68 3.10 1.13
CA LEU A 180 11.25 4.16 0.29
C LEU A 180 12.30 3.58 -0.65
N GLY A 181 12.39 4.09 -1.87
CA GLY A 181 13.49 3.79 -2.78
C GLY A 181 14.74 4.63 -2.49
N ARG A 182 14.57 5.84 -1.96
CA ARG A 182 15.63 6.70 -1.41
C ARG A 182 15.09 7.68 -0.38
N GLY A 183 15.98 8.34 0.36
CA GLY A 183 15.64 9.14 1.54
C GLY A 183 14.69 10.32 1.32
N ILE A 184 14.56 10.83 0.09
CA ILE A 184 13.59 11.91 -0.21
C ILE A 184 12.17 11.39 -0.49
N GLY A 185 12.00 10.08 -0.69
CA GLY A 185 10.70 9.43 -0.85
C GLY A 185 9.97 9.76 -2.15
N ASP A 186 10.69 9.94 -3.25
CA ASP A 186 10.16 10.19 -4.60
C ASP A 186 9.96 8.91 -5.44
N CYS A 187 10.07 7.75 -4.79
CA CYS A 187 9.85 6.43 -5.34
C CYS A 187 9.76 5.43 -4.19
N GLY A 188 9.09 4.30 -4.43
CA GLY A 188 8.92 3.24 -3.45
C GLY A 188 7.54 2.59 -3.51
N ILE A 189 7.20 1.89 -2.43
CA ILE A 189 5.94 1.17 -2.28
C ILE A 189 5.27 1.60 -0.97
N GLN A 190 4.00 2.00 -1.05
CA GLN A 190 3.15 2.25 0.11
C GLN A 190 1.98 1.26 0.10
N THR A 191 1.79 0.55 1.20
CA THR A 191 0.65 -0.37 1.36
C THR A 191 -0.14 -0.05 2.61
N ARG A 192 -1.45 -0.30 2.56
CA ARG A 192 -2.36 -0.20 3.71
C ARG A 192 -3.10 -1.50 3.88
N TRP A 193 -3.23 -1.96 5.11
CA TRP A 193 -3.82 -3.25 5.46
C TRP A 193 -4.79 -3.11 6.61
N ARG A 194 -5.89 -3.85 6.55
CA ARG A 194 -6.89 -3.88 7.62
C ARG A 194 -6.96 -5.26 8.25
N PHE A 195 -7.01 -5.30 9.58
CA PHE A 195 -7.20 -6.54 10.31
C PHE A 195 -8.66 -6.99 10.24
N THR A 196 -8.91 -8.22 9.82
CA THR A 196 -10.26 -8.75 9.63
C THR A 196 -10.71 -9.70 10.76
N GLY A 197 -10.06 -9.64 11.92
CA GLY A 197 -10.30 -10.54 13.07
C GLY A 197 -9.38 -11.78 13.10
N GLN A 198 -8.84 -12.19 11.95
CA GLN A 198 -7.90 -13.31 11.84
C GLN A 198 -6.55 -12.91 11.26
N ARG A 199 -6.54 -12.05 10.24
CA ARG A 199 -5.35 -11.65 9.49
C ARG A 199 -5.51 -10.26 8.90
N PHE A 200 -4.41 -9.69 8.43
CA PHE A 200 -4.42 -8.47 7.65
C PHE A 200 -4.79 -8.76 6.18
N ARG A 201 -5.60 -7.88 5.60
CA ARG A 201 -5.97 -7.89 4.19
C ARG A 201 -5.60 -6.56 3.55
N LEU A 202 -5.08 -6.63 2.33
CA LEU A 202 -4.63 -5.46 1.58
C LEU A 202 -5.83 -4.55 1.27
N VAL A 203 -5.74 -3.30 1.72
CA VAL A 203 -6.69 -2.22 1.43
C VAL A 203 -6.24 -1.38 0.24
N ARG A 204 -4.95 -1.03 0.21
CA ARG A 204 -4.35 -0.23 -0.86
C ARG A 204 -2.93 -0.68 -1.12
N TYR A 205 -2.55 -0.73 -2.39
CA TYR A 205 -1.16 -0.83 -2.83
C TYR A 205 -0.90 0.30 -3.81
N ALA A 206 0.13 1.10 -3.55
CA ALA A 206 0.64 2.10 -4.46
C ALA A 206 2.15 1.97 -4.61
N GLU A 207 2.63 2.22 -5.82
CA GLU A 207 4.03 2.04 -6.18
C GLU A 207 4.45 3.09 -7.20
N GLU A 208 5.59 3.69 -6.95
CA GLU A 208 6.33 4.53 -7.90
C GLU A 208 7.73 3.92 -8.06
N PRO A 209 7.97 3.16 -9.14
CA PRO A 209 9.22 2.37 -9.26
C PRO A 209 10.43 3.22 -9.65
N THR A 210 10.21 4.41 -10.21
CA THR A 210 11.27 5.27 -10.74
C THR A 210 11.40 6.51 -9.89
N CYS A 211 12.61 6.78 -9.39
CA CYS A 211 12.90 7.98 -8.61
C CYS A 211 13.17 9.16 -9.54
N ASP A 212 12.19 10.04 -9.71
CA ASP A 212 12.20 11.16 -10.65
C ASP A 212 12.00 12.54 -9.98
N ASN A 213 11.97 12.59 -8.64
CA ASN A 213 11.76 13.77 -7.82
C ASN A 213 10.43 14.49 -8.12
N TRP A 214 9.41 13.75 -8.56
CA TRP A 214 8.15 14.32 -9.00
C TRP A 214 7.05 14.25 -7.94
N HIS A 215 6.73 13.05 -7.44
CA HIS A 215 5.67 12.84 -6.44
C HIS A 215 6.21 12.23 -5.14
N GLY A 216 5.54 12.51 -4.03
CA GLY A 216 5.75 11.81 -2.77
C GLY A 216 4.75 10.65 -2.57
N PRO A 217 4.87 9.90 -1.45
CA PRO A 217 4.11 8.66 -1.22
C PRO A 217 2.58 8.78 -1.32
N ASP A 218 2.04 9.95 -0.98
CA ASP A 218 0.60 10.21 -1.02
C ASP A 218 0.04 10.34 -2.45
N ALA A 219 0.89 10.61 -3.42
CA ALA A 219 0.54 10.79 -4.83
C ALA A 219 0.99 9.63 -5.73
N TRP A 220 1.62 8.60 -5.17
CA TRP A 220 2.04 7.43 -5.94
C TRP A 220 0.85 6.71 -6.61
N PRO A 221 1.02 6.21 -7.85
CA PRO A 221 0.00 5.46 -8.57
C PRO A 221 -0.56 4.31 -7.74
N THR A 222 -1.89 4.28 -7.56
CA THR A 222 -2.57 3.18 -6.87
C THR A 222 -2.81 2.04 -7.83
N LEU A 223 -2.17 0.89 -7.58
CA LEU A 223 -2.30 -0.31 -8.40
C LEU A 223 -3.33 -1.31 -7.84
N TRP A 224 -3.67 -1.18 -6.56
CA TRP A 224 -4.72 -1.96 -5.92
C TRP A 224 -5.52 -1.09 -4.94
N ILE A 225 -6.84 -1.25 -4.95
CA ILE A 225 -7.71 -0.66 -3.94
C ILE A 225 -8.92 -1.56 -3.65
N THR A 226 -9.25 -1.68 -2.36
CA THR A 226 -10.46 -2.32 -1.83
C THR A 226 -11.10 -1.38 -0.81
N ARG A 227 -12.37 -1.60 -0.49
CA ARG A 227 -13.14 -0.76 0.44
C ARG A 227 -13.19 -1.37 1.84
#